data_AF-A0AAU7KLA0-F1
#
_entry.id   AF-A0AAU7KLA0-F1
#
_cell.length_a   1.000
_cell.length_b   1.000
_cell.length_c   1.000
_cell.angle_alpha   90.00
_cell.angle_beta   90.00
_cell.angle_gamma   90.00
#
_symmetry.space_group_name_H-M   'P 1'
#
loop_
_entity.id
_entity.type
_entity.pdbx_description
1 polymer ?
#
loop_
_entity_poly.entity_id
_entity_poly.type
_entity_poly.pdbx_seq_one_letter_code
_entity_poly.pdbx_strand_id
1 'polypeptide(L)'
;MLEQLGLRNKRFFDSAGPISSTNLLTECNLVGGTINGSGGSYTPLVQMGGGPIPPKKVEFVKWWNEPVLKDNQGRTFSRRELVNNVANTDGGAHVDPSLEESYMDLSRRNSLGWNFGVGSVEETFKGRAELACMRQIAHELMISIEKNAPEYFPSNYG
;
A
#
# COMPACT_ATOMS: atom_id res chain seq x y z
N MET A 1 11.79 -16.00 6.91
CA MET A 1 12.60 -15.35 5.86
C MET A 1 13.36 -14.11 6.36
N LEU A 2 12.75 -12.92 6.55
CA LEU A 2 13.51 -11.71 6.95
C LEU A 2 14.27 -11.83 8.29
N GLU A 3 13.71 -12.57 9.24
CA GLU A 3 14.36 -12.87 10.52
C GLU A 3 15.56 -13.82 10.36
N GLN A 4 15.42 -14.85 9.52
CA GLN A 4 16.49 -15.80 9.19
C GLN A 4 17.65 -15.12 8.45
N LEU A 5 17.37 -14.02 7.75
CA LEU A 5 18.38 -13.18 7.08
C LEU A 5 18.94 -12.07 7.99
N GLY A 6 18.51 -11.98 9.25
CA GLY A 6 18.95 -10.92 10.17
C GLY A 6 18.53 -9.49 9.78
N LEU A 7 17.58 -9.35 8.85
CA LEU A 7 17.20 -8.05 8.27
C LEU A 7 16.14 -7.29 9.08
N ARG A 8 15.47 -7.94 10.04
CA ARG A 8 14.44 -7.29 10.87
C ARG A 8 14.96 -6.14 11.73
N ASN A 9 16.24 -6.14 12.09
CA ASN A 9 16.88 -5.08 12.88
C ASN A 9 17.45 -3.95 12.01
N LYS A 10 17.17 -3.96 10.71
CA LYS A 10 17.59 -2.93 9.75
C LYS A 10 16.47 -1.94 9.51
N ARG A 11 16.81 -0.83 8.85
CA ARG A 11 15.85 0.21 8.49
C ARG A 11 15.20 -0.08 7.14
N PHE A 12 13.89 0.14 7.06
CA PHE A 12 13.06 -0.08 5.89
C PHE A 12 12.64 1.25 5.27
N PHE A 13 12.55 1.25 3.95
CA PHE A 13 12.11 2.38 3.13
C PHE A 13 10.59 2.55 3.27
N ASP A 14 10.17 3.69 3.82
CA ASP A 14 8.78 4.07 4.03
C ASP A 14 8.44 5.28 3.15
N SER A 15 7.54 5.07 2.19
CA SER A 15 7.05 6.10 1.28
C SER A 15 5.71 6.70 1.68
N ALA A 16 5.05 6.15 2.70
CA ALA A 16 3.70 6.54 3.09
C ALA A 16 3.69 7.69 4.11
N GLY A 17 4.57 7.64 5.11
CA GLY A 17 4.43 8.51 6.28
C GLY A 17 3.16 8.22 7.10
N PRO A 18 2.89 9.01 8.15
CA PRO A 18 1.76 8.76 9.04
C PRO A 18 0.43 9.13 8.36
N ILE A 19 -0.63 8.39 8.66
CA ILE A 19 -2.00 8.85 8.38
C ILE A 19 -2.27 10.13 9.17
N SER A 20 -2.89 11.12 8.52
CA SER A 20 -3.28 12.36 9.19
C SER A 20 -4.39 12.12 10.23
N SER A 21 -4.12 12.53 11.48
CA SER A 21 -5.12 12.47 12.56
C SER A 21 -6.22 13.52 12.41
N THR A 22 -6.02 14.55 11.58
CA THR A 22 -6.99 15.62 11.34
C THR A 22 -7.78 15.44 10.05
N ASN A 23 -7.36 14.52 9.17
CA ASN A 23 -8.13 14.16 8.00
C ASN A 23 -9.33 13.32 8.44
N LEU A 24 -10.57 13.76 8.19
CA LEU A 24 -11.77 12.97 8.49
C LEU A 24 -12.24 12.13 7.29
N LEU A 25 -11.63 12.33 6.12
CA LEU A 25 -11.92 11.60 4.90
C LEU A 25 -11.04 10.35 4.76
N THR A 26 -11.27 9.61 3.69
CA THR A 26 -10.43 8.48 3.31
C THR A 26 -9.02 8.94 2.96
N GLU A 27 -8.04 8.08 3.19
CA GLU A 27 -6.63 8.36 2.97
C GLU A 27 -5.94 7.08 2.54
N CYS A 28 -5.11 7.14 1.50
CA CYS A 28 -4.21 6.05 1.18
C CYS A 28 -2.87 6.62 0.75
N ASN A 29 -1.84 6.39 1.57
CA ASN A 29 -0.52 6.98 1.39
C ASN A 29 0.42 6.08 0.58
N LEU A 30 -0.10 5.03 -0.07
CA LEU A 30 0.68 4.11 -0.91
C LEU A 30 0.36 4.23 -2.40
N VAL A 31 -0.75 4.89 -2.75
CA VAL A 31 -1.22 5.00 -4.13
C VAL A 31 -1.67 6.43 -4.40
N GLY A 32 -1.69 6.81 -5.67
CA GLY A 32 -2.40 8.00 -6.13
C GLY A 32 -3.41 7.63 -7.22
N GLY A 33 -4.25 8.61 -7.56
CA GLY A 33 -5.24 8.46 -8.62
C GLY A 33 -4.65 8.85 -9.97
N THR A 34 -4.81 8.01 -10.98
CA THR A 34 -4.56 8.37 -12.39
C THR A 34 -5.89 8.39 -13.14
N ILE A 35 -6.16 9.46 -13.88
CA ILE A 35 -7.35 9.59 -14.72
C ILE A 35 -6.89 9.69 -16.17
N ASN A 36 -7.47 8.88 -17.04
CA ASN A 36 -7.23 8.92 -18.49
C ASN A 36 -8.54 8.65 -19.25
N GLY A 37 -8.47 8.55 -20.58
CA GLY A 37 -9.65 8.34 -21.44
C GLY A 37 -10.44 7.04 -21.17
N SER A 38 -9.92 6.11 -20.36
CA SER A 38 -10.60 4.88 -19.93
C SER A 38 -11.22 4.96 -18.52
N GLY A 39 -11.02 6.08 -17.82
CA GLY A 39 -11.50 6.33 -16.46
C GLY A 39 -10.38 6.54 -15.45
N GLY A 40 -10.74 6.51 -14.17
CA GLY A 40 -9.83 6.62 -13.03
C GLY A 40 -9.35 5.25 -12.56
N SER A 41 -8.07 5.13 -12.19
CA SER A 41 -7.48 3.92 -11.60
C SER A 41 -6.51 4.24 -10.47
N TYR A 42 -6.35 3.30 -9.53
CA TYR A 42 -5.37 3.37 -8.46
C TYR A 42 -3.97 2.99 -8.97
N THR A 43 -3.00 3.88 -8.79
CA THR A 43 -1.63 3.73 -9.28
C THR A 43 -0.65 3.78 -8.11
N PRO A 44 0.25 2.80 -7.94
CA PRO A 44 1.31 2.84 -6.92
C PRO A 44 2.14 4.12 -7.03
N LEU A 45 2.50 4.75 -5.91
CA LEU A 45 3.26 6.01 -5.92
C LEU A 45 4.59 5.91 -6.66
N VAL A 46 5.26 4.74 -6.66
CA VAL A 46 6.47 4.52 -7.44
C VAL A 46 6.24 4.76 -8.95
N GLN A 47 5.08 4.38 -9.48
CA GLN A 47 4.74 4.59 -10.89
C GLN A 47 4.36 6.04 -11.19
N MET A 48 4.09 6.84 -10.16
CA MET A 48 3.79 8.27 -10.28
C MET A 48 5.03 9.15 -10.06
N GLY A 49 6.22 8.55 -9.94
CA GLY A 49 7.48 9.27 -9.67
C GLY A 49 7.72 9.56 -8.18
N GLY A 50 6.89 9.03 -7.28
CA GLY A 50 6.98 9.22 -5.84
C GLY A 50 5.70 9.76 -5.20
N GLY A 51 5.69 9.80 -3.87
CA GLY A 51 4.62 10.41 -3.08
C GLY A 51 4.83 11.90 -2.85
N PRO A 52 3.81 12.60 -2.31
CA PRO A 52 3.93 14.02 -1.96
C PRO A 52 4.89 14.27 -0.78
N ILE A 53 5.21 13.23 -0.02
CA ILE A 53 6.14 13.28 1.11
C ILE A 53 7.42 12.54 0.72
N PRO A 54 8.62 13.11 1.01
CA PRO A 54 9.87 12.41 0.81
C PRO A 54 9.92 11.11 1.62
N PRO A 55 10.34 9.99 1.01
CA PRO A 55 10.44 8.73 1.71
C PRO A 55 11.54 8.76 2.78
N LYS A 56 11.36 7.97 3.84
CA LYS A 56 12.28 7.91 4.98
C LYS A 56 12.64 6.47 5.33
N LYS A 57 13.71 6.30 6.11
CA LYS A 57 14.15 5.01 6.64
C LYS A 57 13.67 4.81 8.08
N VAL A 58 12.83 3.82 8.33
CA VAL A 58 12.24 3.56 9.66
C VAL A 58 12.53 2.14 10.15
N GLU A 59 12.35 1.86 11.44
CA GLU A 59 12.46 0.49 11.97
C GLU A 59 11.42 -0.45 11.34
N PHE A 60 11.76 -1.72 11.14
CA PHE A 60 10.85 -2.71 10.54
C PHE A 60 9.48 -2.73 11.22
N VAL A 61 9.44 -2.74 12.56
CA VAL A 61 8.20 -2.78 13.33
C VAL A 61 7.30 -1.58 13.00
N LYS A 62 7.90 -0.40 12.81
CA LYS A 62 7.18 0.82 12.44
C LYS A 62 6.66 0.72 11.00
N TRP A 63 7.54 0.39 10.05
CA TRP A 63 7.17 0.20 8.64
C TRP A 63 6.02 -0.81 8.47
N TRP A 64 6.09 -1.92 9.19
CA TRP A 64 5.18 -3.06 9.04
C TRP A 64 3.80 -2.84 9.67
N ASN A 65 3.75 -2.19 10.84
CA ASN A 65 2.51 -2.09 11.63
C ASN A 65 1.85 -0.70 11.60
N GLU A 66 2.53 0.37 11.17
CA GLU A 66 1.87 1.67 11.10
C GLU A 66 0.76 1.68 10.02
N PRO A 67 -0.40 2.32 10.32
CA PRO A 67 -1.43 2.55 9.33
C PRO A 67 -0.93 3.31 8.10
N VAL A 68 -1.37 2.88 6.93
CA VAL A 68 -1.06 3.49 5.62
C VAL A 68 -2.30 3.80 4.78
N LEU A 69 -3.43 3.21 5.16
CA LEU A 69 -4.73 3.44 4.55
C LEU A 69 -5.79 3.64 5.64
N LYS A 70 -6.71 4.58 5.43
CA LYS A 70 -7.95 4.75 6.16
C LYS A 70 -9.12 4.79 5.17
N ASP A 71 -10.08 3.91 5.34
CA ASP A 71 -11.23 3.81 4.44
C ASP A 71 -12.40 4.73 4.82
N ASN A 72 -13.50 4.67 4.06
CA ASN A 72 -14.69 5.50 4.25
C ASN A 72 -15.49 5.18 5.52
N GLN A 73 -15.16 4.09 6.22
CA GLN A 73 -15.71 3.72 7.52
C GLN A 73 -14.76 4.08 8.67
N GLY A 74 -13.62 4.72 8.37
CA GLY A 74 -12.59 5.09 9.34
C GLY A 74 -11.71 3.92 9.77
N ARG A 75 -11.84 2.75 9.14
CA ARG A 75 -11.00 1.58 9.42
C ARG A 75 -9.61 1.80 8.84
N THR A 76 -8.59 1.42 9.60
CA THR A 76 -7.20 1.57 9.18
C THR A 76 -6.58 0.26 8.78
N PHE A 77 -5.70 0.29 7.78
CA PHE A 77 -4.91 -0.85 7.36
C PHE A 77 -3.43 -0.52 7.40
N SER A 78 -2.66 -1.40 8.01
CA SER A 78 -1.20 -1.44 7.96
C SER A 78 -0.73 -2.25 6.74
N ARG A 79 0.56 -2.14 6.42
CA ARG A 79 1.19 -2.97 5.37
C ARG A 79 1.06 -4.46 5.69
N ARG A 80 1.22 -4.83 6.95
CA ARG A 80 1.01 -6.19 7.45
C ARG A 80 -0.36 -6.73 7.11
N GLU A 81 -1.42 -5.97 7.41
CA GLU A 81 -2.79 -6.39 7.18
C GLU A 81 -3.09 -6.51 5.68
N LEU A 82 -2.65 -5.55 4.87
CA LEU A 82 -2.80 -5.62 3.41
C LEU A 82 -2.12 -6.86 2.82
N VAL A 83 -0.88 -7.14 3.23
CA VAL A 83 -0.12 -8.31 2.77
C VAL A 83 -0.79 -9.61 3.22
N ASN A 84 -1.18 -9.71 4.50
CA ASN A 84 -1.83 -10.90 5.03
C ASN A 84 -3.19 -11.15 4.37
N ASN A 85 -4.00 -10.11 4.16
CA ASN A 85 -5.32 -10.26 3.57
C ASN A 85 -5.24 -10.71 2.10
N VAL A 86 -4.29 -10.16 1.33
CA VAL A 86 -4.06 -10.63 -0.05
C VAL A 86 -3.52 -12.07 -0.06
N ALA A 87 -2.55 -12.40 0.80
CA ALA A 87 -1.95 -13.73 0.84
C ALA A 87 -2.94 -14.82 1.28
N ASN A 88 -3.80 -14.53 2.25
CA ASN A 88 -4.72 -15.53 2.79
C ASN A 88 -5.99 -15.68 1.95
N THR A 89 -6.56 -14.59 1.42
CA THR A 89 -7.83 -14.62 0.67
C THR A 89 -7.62 -15.16 -0.75
N ASP A 90 -6.62 -14.66 -1.47
CA ASP A 90 -6.33 -15.13 -2.84
C ASP A 90 -5.46 -16.42 -2.82
N GLY A 91 -5.01 -16.89 -1.63
CA GLY A 91 -4.18 -18.09 -1.42
C GLY A 91 -4.86 -19.26 -0.69
N GLY A 92 -6.13 -19.14 -0.28
CA GLY A 92 -6.94 -20.24 0.26
C GLY A 92 -6.78 -20.56 1.76
N ALA A 93 -6.28 -19.62 2.58
CA ALA A 93 -6.13 -19.79 4.02
C ALA A 93 -7.26 -19.07 4.80
N HIS A 94 -7.75 -19.70 5.87
CA HIS A 94 -8.84 -19.17 6.70
C HIS A 94 -8.40 -17.88 7.42
N VAL A 95 -9.12 -16.77 7.19
CA VAL A 95 -8.92 -15.47 7.84
C VAL A 95 -10.00 -15.26 8.90
N ASP A 96 -9.73 -14.41 9.90
CA ASP A 96 -10.77 -13.90 10.81
C ASP A 96 -11.90 -13.21 10.00
N PRO A 97 -13.18 -13.52 10.25
CA PRO A 97 -14.31 -12.97 9.48
C PRO A 97 -14.39 -11.43 9.46
N SER A 98 -13.93 -10.75 10.52
CA SER A 98 -13.92 -9.27 10.59
C SER A 98 -12.84 -8.64 9.70
N LEU A 99 -11.68 -9.29 9.61
CA LEU A 99 -10.60 -8.92 8.69
C LEU A 99 -11.03 -9.18 7.24
N GLU A 100 -11.79 -10.26 7.01
CA GLU A 100 -12.35 -10.59 5.70
C GLU A 100 -13.33 -9.51 5.22
N GLU A 101 -14.25 -9.04 6.07
CA GLU A 101 -15.22 -8.00 5.68
C GLU A 101 -14.53 -6.67 5.32
N SER A 102 -13.61 -6.19 6.16
CA SER A 102 -12.87 -4.95 5.89
C SER A 102 -12.02 -5.04 4.62
N TYR A 103 -11.42 -6.20 4.36
CA TYR A 103 -10.69 -6.45 3.12
C TYR A 103 -11.61 -6.54 1.91
N MET A 104 -12.77 -7.20 2.02
CA MET A 104 -13.74 -7.30 0.94
C MET A 104 -14.32 -5.94 0.56
N ASP A 105 -14.56 -5.09 1.55
CA ASP A 105 -14.98 -3.72 1.32
C ASP A 105 -13.93 -2.92 0.53
N LEU A 106 -12.65 -3.07 0.88
CA LEU A 106 -11.55 -2.42 0.16
C LEU A 106 -11.36 -2.99 -1.25
N SER A 107 -11.34 -4.31 -1.39
CA SER A 107 -10.94 -5.03 -2.61
C SER A 107 -12.06 -5.24 -3.63
N ARG A 108 -13.32 -5.17 -3.20
CA ARG A 108 -14.50 -5.46 -4.04
C ARG A 108 -15.57 -4.39 -3.99
N ARG A 109 -15.66 -3.62 -2.90
CA ARG A 109 -16.72 -2.60 -2.71
C ARG A 109 -16.19 -1.16 -2.73
N ASN A 110 -14.92 -0.96 -3.11
CA ASN A 110 -14.29 0.34 -3.25
C ASN A 110 -14.42 1.22 -1.99
N SER A 111 -14.18 0.68 -0.79
CA SER A 111 -14.29 1.45 0.46
C SER A 111 -13.30 2.61 0.58
N LEU A 112 -12.27 2.68 -0.28
CA LEU A 112 -11.43 3.86 -0.41
C LEU A 112 -12.21 5.07 -0.96
N GLY A 113 -13.28 4.82 -1.74
CA GLY A 113 -14.30 5.80 -2.09
C GLY A 113 -13.82 6.97 -2.94
N TRP A 114 -12.69 6.82 -3.64
CA TRP A 114 -12.19 7.89 -4.51
C TRP A 114 -13.05 8.01 -5.76
N ASN A 115 -13.48 9.24 -6.03
CA ASN A 115 -14.28 9.62 -7.19
C ASN A 115 -13.62 10.77 -7.95
N PHE A 116 -13.98 10.94 -9.21
CA PHE A 116 -13.55 12.03 -10.07
C PHE A 116 -14.69 12.50 -10.97
N GLY A 117 -14.68 13.79 -11.33
CA GLY A 117 -15.68 14.36 -12.25
C GLY A 117 -15.27 14.21 -13.71
N VAL A 118 -16.21 13.81 -14.57
CA VAL A 118 -16.11 13.86 -16.03
C VAL A 118 -17.30 14.68 -16.55
N GLY A 119 -17.07 15.97 -16.82
CA GLY A 119 -18.16 16.89 -17.14
C GLY A 119 -19.13 17.04 -15.97
N SER A 120 -20.40 16.69 -16.18
CA SER A 120 -21.45 16.72 -15.15
C SER A 120 -21.68 15.38 -14.44
N VAL A 121 -20.87 14.37 -14.74
CA VAL A 121 -21.00 13.01 -14.17
C VAL A 121 -19.87 12.76 -13.19
N GLU A 122 -20.18 12.19 -12.03
CA GLU A 122 -19.19 11.67 -11.09
C GLU A 122 -18.92 10.20 -11.41
N GLU A 123 -17.65 9.84 -11.59
CA GLU A 123 -17.19 8.47 -11.79
C GLU A 123 -16.33 8.01 -10.61
N THR A 124 -16.46 6.73 -10.25
CA THR A 124 -15.64 6.09 -9.22
C THR A 124 -14.32 5.61 -9.82
N PHE A 125 -13.22 5.71 -9.07
CA PHE A 125 -11.99 5.03 -9.42
C PHE A 125 -12.21 3.52 -9.55
N LYS A 126 -11.80 2.94 -10.68
CA LYS A 126 -11.92 1.52 -11.01
C LYS A 126 -10.65 0.78 -10.60
N GLY A 127 -10.79 -0.51 -10.32
CA GLY A 127 -9.67 -1.41 -10.03
C GLY A 127 -9.53 -1.77 -8.56
N ARG A 128 -8.44 -2.48 -8.25
CA ARG A 128 -8.16 -3.10 -6.95
C ARG A 128 -7.12 -2.27 -6.20
N ALA A 129 -7.55 -1.35 -5.35
CA ALA A 129 -6.68 -0.43 -4.60
C ALA A 129 -5.65 -1.18 -3.73
N GLU A 130 -6.04 -2.30 -3.14
CA GLU A 130 -5.17 -3.18 -2.36
C GLU A 130 -4.04 -3.78 -3.20
N LEU A 131 -4.27 -4.08 -4.48
CA LEU A 131 -3.21 -4.61 -5.36
C LEU A 131 -2.22 -3.52 -5.76
N ALA A 132 -2.69 -2.28 -5.95
CA ALA A 132 -1.81 -1.14 -6.13
C ALA A 132 -0.97 -0.89 -4.86
N CYS A 133 -1.57 -1.00 -3.67
CA CYS A 133 -0.83 -0.95 -2.41
C CYS A 133 0.22 -2.07 -2.32
N MET A 134 -0.12 -3.31 -2.70
CA MET A 134 0.82 -4.43 -2.69
C MET A 134 2.04 -4.18 -3.58
N ARG A 135 1.85 -3.57 -4.76
CA ARG A 135 2.97 -3.17 -5.64
C ARG A 135 3.87 -2.14 -4.96
N GLN A 136 3.28 -1.13 -4.29
CA GLN A 136 4.07 -0.15 -3.55
C GLN A 136 4.84 -0.80 -2.39
N ILE A 137 4.20 -1.67 -1.61
CA ILE A 137 4.82 -2.39 -0.48
C ILE A 137 5.97 -3.27 -0.97
N ALA A 138 5.79 -3.98 -2.09
CA ALA A 138 6.83 -4.79 -2.70
C ALA A 138 8.03 -3.93 -3.13
N HIS A 139 7.77 -2.77 -3.74
CA HIS A 139 8.82 -1.82 -4.10
C HIS A 139 9.61 -1.30 -2.88
N GLU A 140 8.90 -0.89 -1.83
CA GLU A 140 9.53 -0.47 -0.56
C GLU A 140 10.42 -1.58 0.03
N LEU A 141 9.94 -2.83 0.01
CA LEU A 141 10.69 -3.99 0.48
C LEU A 141 11.94 -4.22 -0.38
N MET A 142 11.83 -4.19 -1.71
CA MET A 142 12.96 -4.40 -2.62
C MET A 142 14.08 -3.38 -2.37
N ILE A 143 13.75 -2.08 -2.29
CA ILE A 143 14.73 -1.03 -1.93
C ILE A 143 15.36 -1.32 -0.56
N SER A 144 14.54 -1.74 0.41
CA SER A 144 15.03 -2.04 1.75
C SER A 144 16.04 -3.18 1.75
N ILE A 145 15.78 -4.26 1.01
CA ILE A 145 16.70 -5.40 0.95
C ILE A 145 17.95 -5.02 0.15
N GLU A 146 17.82 -4.35 -1.00
CA GLU A 146 18.97 -3.91 -1.82
C GLU A 146 19.95 -3.04 -1.04
N LYS A 147 19.43 -2.12 -0.20
CA LYS A 147 20.28 -1.23 0.61
C LYS A 147 20.84 -1.91 1.86
N ASN A 148 20.18 -2.92 2.41
CA ASN A 148 20.61 -3.57 3.66
C ASN A 148 21.44 -4.84 3.45
N ALA A 149 21.34 -5.46 2.28
CA ALA A 149 22.07 -6.66 1.91
C ALA A 149 22.40 -6.63 0.40
N PRO A 150 23.23 -5.66 -0.05
CA PRO A 150 23.62 -5.52 -1.46
C PRO A 150 24.31 -6.77 -2.01
N GLU A 151 24.90 -7.61 -1.15
CA GLU A 151 25.52 -8.88 -1.53
C GLU A 151 24.56 -9.87 -2.22
N TYR A 152 23.24 -9.73 -2.01
CA TYR A 152 22.23 -10.54 -2.69
C TYR A 152 21.73 -9.92 -4.01
N PHE A 153 22.17 -8.70 -4.35
CA PHE A 153 21.86 -7.99 -5.58
C PHE A 153 23.14 -7.82 -6.39
N PRO A 154 23.55 -8.83 -7.18
CA PRO A 154 24.67 -8.67 -8.07
C PRO A 154 24.44 -7.46 -8.97
N SER A 155 25.41 -6.54 -9.01
CA SER A 155 25.36 -5.36 -9.87
C SER A 155 25.32 -5.80 -11.33
N ASN A 156 24.13 -5.97 -11.88
CA ASN A 156 23.95 -6.07 -13.31
C ASN A 156 23.84 -4.64 -13.87
N TYR A 157 24.93 -4.25 -14.55
CA TYR A 157 25.16 -3.09 -15.42
C TYR A 157 25.70 -1.81 -14.77
N GLY A 158 26.99 -1.57 -15.05
CA GLY A 158 27.50 -0.25 -15.39
C GLY A 158 27.31 0.06 -16.86
#